data_AF-A0ABD2TRI2-F1
#
_entry.id   AF-A0ABD2TRI2-F1
#
_cell.length_a   1.000
_cell.length_b   1.000
_cell.length_c   1.000
_cell.angle_alpha   90.00
_cell.angle_beta   90.00
_cell.angle_gamma   90.00
#
_symmetry.space_group_name_H-M   'P 1'
#
loop_
_entity.id
_entity.type
_entity.pdbx_description
1 polymer ?
#
loop_
_entity_poly.entity_id
_entity_poly.type
_entity_poly.pdbx_seq_one_letter_code
_entity_poly.pdbx_strand_id
1 'polypeptide(L)'
;MTSLPAHKNVVLVGHSIGGLAISKAMELFPGKISGAVFVAGLMPGPNINASTVYIELCNAVVSKLDNRVIYDKGPSNPPTFILGPMYLASNVYQQSPIQDLALATTLVREIFFYSVEDVSNEIILSRKRYGSIR
;
A
#
# COMPACT_ATOMS: atom_id res chain seq x y z
N MET A 1 -11.16 21.31 -0.92
CA MET A 1 -11.38 19.85 -1.07
C MET A 1 -12.75 19.51 -0.53
N THR A 2 -13.59 18.83 -1.31
CA THR A 2 -14.94 18.42 -0.88
C THR A 2 -14.86 17.06 -0.20
N SER A 3 -15.34 16.94 1.04
CA SER A 3 -15.36 15.67 1.78
C SER A 3 -16.62 14.86 1.48
N LEU A 4 -16.60 13.56 1.81
CA LEU A 4 -17.77 12.69 1.65
C LEU A 4 -18.93 13.19 2.54
N PRO A 5 -20.14 13.43 2.00
CA PRO A 5 -21.28 13.90 2.78
C PRO A 5 -21.64 12.98 3.94
N ALA A 6 -22.22 13.53 5.01
CA ALA A 6 -22.63 12.82 6.22
C ALA A 6 -23.40 11.51 5.95
N HIS A 7 -24.32 11.54 4.98
CA HIS A 7 -25.25 10.48 4.64
C HIS A 7 -24.77 9.51 3.55
N LYS A 8 -23.54 9.66 3.04
CA LYS A 8 -22.98 8.79 1.99
C LYS A 8 -21.90 7.88 2.54
N ASN A 9 -21.90 6.65 2.03
CA ASN A 9 -20.88 5.64 2.28
C ASN A 9 -20.23 5.22 0.96
N VAL A 10 -19.03 4.63 1.06
CA VAL A 10 -18.27 4.14 -0.08
C VAL A 10 -17.80 2.70 0.16
N VAL A 11 -17.54 1.99 -0.94
CA VAL A 11 -16.74 0.77 -0.91
C VAL A 11 -15.28 1.18 -1.18
N LEU A 12 -14.37 0.79 -0.30
CA LEU A 12 -12.94 1.01 -0.51
C LEU A 12 -12.31 -0.23 -1.14
N VAL A 13 -11.48 -0.03 -2.15
CA VAL A 13 -10.72 -1.10 -2.81
C VAL A 13 -9.24 -0.74 -2.75
N GLY A 14 -8.46 -1.55 -2.03
CA GLY A 14 -7.02 -1.37 -1.85
C GLY A 14 -6.25 -2.48 -2.55
N HIS A 15 -5.36 -2.11 -3.47
CA HIS A 15 -4.49 -3.05 -4.17
C HIS A 15 -3.07 -3.03 -3.59
N SER A 16 -2.45 -4.20 -3.40
CA SER A 16 -1.06 -4.33 -2.93
C SER A 16 -0.80 -3.52 -1.64
N ILE A 17 0.21 -2.63 -1.63
CA ILE A 17 0.52 -1.74 -0.51
C ILE A 17 -0.65 -0.82 -0.12
N GLY A 18 -1.57 -0.53 -1.05
CA GLY A 18 -2.78 0.25 -0.81
C GLY A 18 -3.72 -0.38 0.22
N GLY A 19 -3.56 -1.68 0.51
CA GLY A 19 -4.23 -2.35 1.63
C GLY A 19 -4.00 -1.63 2.98
N LEU A 20 -2.78 -1.16 3.24
CA LEU A 20 -2.44 -0.39 4.45
C LEU A 20 -3.25 0.91 4.55
N ALA A 21 -3.40 1.63 3.43
CA ALA A 21 -4.13 2.88 3.36
C ALA A 21 -5.62 2.67 3.66
N ILE A 22 -6.25 1.66 3.04
CA ILE A 22 -7.65 1.37 3.30
C ILE A 22 -7.87 0.83 4.72
N SER A 23 -6.94 0.05 5.28
CA SER A 23 -7.02 -0.38 6.69
C SER A 23 -7.02 0.80 7.65
N LYS A 24 -6.17 1.81 7.43
CA LYS A 24 -6.18 3.03 8.24
C LYS A 24 -7.48 3.81 8.06
N ALA A 25 -8.01 3.90 6.84
CA ALA A 25 -9.30 4.54 6.58
C ALA A 25 -10.46 3.82 7.27
N MET A 26 -10.47 2.49 7.29
CA MET A 26 -11.43 1.64 8.01
C MET A 26 -11.38 1.90 9.52
N GLU A 27 -10.19 2.08 10.09
CA GLU A 27 -10.05 2.47 11.49
C GLU A 27 -10.57 3.89 11.74
N LEU A 28 -10.21 4.87 10.90
CA LEU A 28 -10.55 6.28 11.13
C LEU A 28 -12.02 6.62 10.84
N PHE A 29 -12.62 6.00 9.83
CA PHE A 29 -13.94 6.37 9.31
C PHE A 29 -14.89 5.16 9.15
N PRO A 30 -15.09 4.32 10.18
CA PRO A 30 -15.85 3.09 10.03
C PRO A 30 -17.29 3.30 9.57
N GLY A 31 -17.93 4.41 10.00
CA GLY A 31 -19.29 4.76 9.59
C GLY A 31 -19.42 5.29 8.15
N LYS A 32 -18.32 5.44 7.41
CA LYS A 32 -18.29 5.94 6.02
C LYS A 32 -18.02 4.86 4.99
N ILE A 33 -17.68 3.66 5.44
CA ILE A 33 -17.21 2.59 4.57
C ILE A 33 -18.23 1.47 4.69
N SER A 34 -18.98 1.23 3.61
CA SER A 34 -19.98 0.17 3.56
C SER A 34 -19.36 -1.21 3.34
N GLY A 35 -18.16 -1.25 2.78
CA GLY A 35 -17.36 -2.47 2.63
C GLY A 35 -15.94 -2.17 2.17
N ALA A 36 -15.03 -3.12 2.41
CA ALA A 36 -13.62 -3.00 2.02
C ALA A 36 -13.14 -4.24 1.27
N VAL A 37 -12.44 -4.03 0.15
CA VAL A 37 -11.90 -5.09 -0.70
C VAL A 37 -10.38 -4.96 -0.79
N PHE A 38 -9.67 -6.03 -0.44
CA PHE A 38 -8.23 -6.13 -0.56
C PHE A 38 -7.87 -6.95 -1.80
N VAL A 39 -7.41 -6.28 -2.86
CA VAL A 39 -7.03 -6.93 -4.12
C VAL A 39 -5.54 -7.23 -4.07
N ALA A 40 -5.16 -8.50 -3.81
CA ALA A 40 -3.77 -8.87 -3.54
C ALA A 40 -3.07 -7.90 -2.55
N GLY A 41 -3.85 -7.39 -1.59
CA GLY A 41 -3.48 -6.28 -0.74
C GLY A 41 -2.93 -6.72 0.61
N LEU A 42 -2.06 -5.88 1.19
CA LEU A 42 -1.65 -6.08 2.58
C LEU A 42 -2.85 -5.91 3.50
N MET A 43 -3.16 -6.95 4.28
CA MET A 43 -4.33 -6.98 5.16
C MET A 43 -3.90 -7.23 6.61
N PRO A 44 -3.30 -6.22 7.28
CA PRO A 44 -3.08 -6.31 8.71
C PRO A 44 -4.41 -6.35 9.46
N GLY A 45 -4.38 -6.72 10.73
CA GLY A 45 -5.58 -6.76 11.54
C GLY A 45 -5.27 -6.76 13.02
N PRO A 46 -6.29 -6.89 13.89
CA PRO A 46 -6.10 -6.83 15.34
C PRO A 46 -5.15 -7.90 15.90
N ASN A 47 -4.87 -8.96 15.14
CA ASN A 47 -4.00 -10.06 15.53
C ASN A 47 -2.67 -10.10 14.75
N ILE A 48 -2.52 -9.30 13.68
CA ILE A 48 -1.33 -9.29 12.82
C ILE A 48 -0.98 -7.82 12.56
N ASN A 49 0.17 -7.40 13.07
CA ASN A 49 0.60 -6.01 13.01
C ASN A 49 0.89 -5.56 11.57
N ALA A 50 0.65 -4.27 11.30
CA ALA A 50 0.96 -3.65 10.01
C ALA A 50 2.46 -3.74 9.64
N SER A 51 3.34 -3.60 10.64
CA SER A 51 4.79 -3.77 10.47
C SER A 51 5.16 -5.17 9.97
N THR A 52 4.50 -6.22 10.46
CA THR A 52 4.76 -7.61 10.03
C THR A 52 4.47 -7.80 8.55
N VAL A 53 3.27 -7.43 8.09
CA VAL A 53 2.90 -7.57 6.67
C VAL A 53 3.70 -6.64 5.76
N TYR A 54 4.12 -5.48 6.27
CA TYR A 54 4.97 -4.54 5.54
C TYR A 54 6.38 -5.10 5.33
N ILE A 55 7.01 -5.71 6.36
CA ILE A 55 8.31 -6.37 6.22
C ILE A 55 8.26 -7.47 5.13
N GLU A 56 7.20 -8.28 5.10
CA GLU A 56 7.02 -9.31 4.07
C GLU A 56 6.96 -8.70 2.66
N LEU A 57 6.27 -7.57 2.48
CA LEU A 57 6.28 -6.84 1.21
C LEU A 57 7.70 -6.38 0.84
N CYS A 58 8.42 -5.78 1.80
CA CYS A 58 9.79 -5.30 1.58
C CYS A 58 10.69 -6.44 1.10
N ASN A 59 10.64 -7.60 1.78
CA ASN A 59 11.41 -8.78 1.42
C ASN A 59 11.04 -9.32 0.04
N ALA A 60 9.75 -9.24 -0.33
CA ALA A 60 9.26 -9.72 -1.61
C ALA A 60 9.65 -8.83 -2.79
N VAL A 61 9.90 -7.53 -2.58
CA VAL A 61 9.99 -6.52 -3.65
C VAL A 61 11.35 -5.83 -3.75
N VAL A 62 11.97 -5.45 -2.63
CA VAL A 62 13.08 -4.48 -2.60
C VAL A 62 14.30 -4.94 -3.40
N SER A 63 14.72 -6.19 -3.23
CA SER A 63 15.92 -6.76 -3.88
C SER A 63 15.64 -7.45 -5.22
N LYS A 64 14.43 -7.29 -5.77
CA LYS A 64 14.03 -8.00 -6.99
C LYS A 64 14.44 -7.25 -8.25
N LEU A 65 15.17 -7.97 -9.11
CA LEU A 65 15.55 -7.54 -10.45
C LEU A 65 16.22 -6.15 -10.44
N ASP A 66 15.59 -5.16 -11.06
CA ASP A 66 16.08 -3.80 -11.22
C ASP A 66 15.35 -2.77 -10.35
N ASN A 67 14.60 -3.22 -9.34
CA ASN A 67 14.05 -2.34 -8.32
C ASN A 67 15.18 -1.64 -7.55
N ARG A 68 14.94 -0.40 -7.12
CA ARG A 68 15.97 0.43 -6.48
C ARG A 68 15.45 1.13 -5.24
N VAL A 69 16.32 1.14 -4.22
CA VAL A 69 16.22 2.01 -3.05
C VAL A 69 17.19 3.17 -3.26
N ILE A 70 16.71 4.39 -3.10
CA ILE A 70 17.43 5.62 -3.42
C ILE A 70 17.60 6.44 -2.14
N TYR A 71 18.82 6.91 -1.88
CA TYR A 71 19.20 7.68 -0.69
C TYR A 71 19.65 9.10 -1.07
N ASP A 72 18.89 9.79 -1.92
CA ASP A 72 19.26 11.11 -2.45
C ASP A 72 19.42 12.20 -1.37
N LYS A 73 18.79 12.00 -0.20
CA LYS A 73 18.92 12.89 0.96
C LYS A 73 20.00 12.45 1.95
N GLY A 74 20.82 11.45 1.59
CA GLY A 74 21.84 10.87 2.46
C GLY A 74 21.33 9.69 3.30
N PRO A 75 22.25 8.86 3.84
CA PRO A 75 21.92 7.59 4.47
C PRO A 75 21.15 7.71 5.79
N SER A 76 21.20 8.87 6.44
CA SER A 76 20.47 9.15 7.68
C SER A 76 19.02 9.59 7.44
N ASN A 77 18.60 9.79 6.19
CA ASN A 77 17.24 10.18 5.82
C ASN A 77 16.45 8.98 5.26
N PRO A 78 15.11 8.99 5.36
CA PRO A 78 14.29 7.92 4.81
C PRO A 78 14.53 7.76 3.29
N PRO A 79 14.76 6.54 2.80
CA PRO A 79 14.97 6.31 1.37
C PRO A 79 13.66 6.43 0.58
N THR A 80 13.81 6.69 -0.72
CA THR A 80 12.74 6.44 -1.69
C THR A 80 12.94 5.10 -2.38
N PHE A 81 11.86 4.56 -2.94
CA PHE A 81 11.85 3.28 -3.63
C PHE A 81 11.15 3.42 -4.98
N ILE A 82 11.71 2.81 -6.03
CA ILE A 82 11.10 2.76 -7.36
C ILE A 82 11.16 1.36 -7.94
N LEU A 83 10.06 0.99 -8.62
CA LEU A 83 9.97 -0.26 -9.38
C LEU A 83 10.71 -0.13 -10.71
N GLY A 84 11.60 -1.09 -10.98
CA GLY A 84 12.36 -1.14 -12.22
C GLY A 84 11.55 -1.69 -13.40
N PRO A 85 11.86 -1.30 -14.64
CA PRO A 85 11.13 -1.75 -15.83
C PRO A 85 11.18 -3.27 -16.05
N MET A 86 12.28 -3.97 -15.71
CA MET A 86 12.33 -5.44 -15.83
C MET A 86 11.42 -6.11 -14.80
N TYR A 87 11.37 -5.58 -13.58
CA TYR A 87 10.44 -6.04 -12.55
C TYR A 87 8.98 -5.80 -12.96
N LEU A 88 8.66 -4.61 -13.49
CA LEU A 88 7.31 -4.32 -13.99
C LEU A 88 6.91 -5.33 -15.08
N ALA A 89 7.78 -5.59 -16.04
CA ALA A 89 7.50 -6.53 -17.13
C ALA A 89 7.33 -7.98 -16.65
N SER A 90 8.14 -8.44 -15.68
CA SER A 90 8.22 -9.86 -15.31
C SER A 90 7.29 -10.23 -14.15
N ASN A 91 7.00 -9.30 -13.24
CA ASN A 91 6.32 -9.58 -11.98
C ASN A 91 4.97 -8.87 -11.82
N VAL A 92 4.75 -7.75 -12.52
CA VAL A 92 3.53 -6.92 -12.34
C VAL A 92 2.61 -6.96 -13.57
N TYR A 93 3.17 -6.82 -14.78
CA TYR A 93 2.44 -6.70 -16.05
C TYR A 93 2.66 -7.88 -17.00
N GLN A 94 3.19 -9.00 -16.52
CA GLN A 94 3.50 -10.19 -17.32
C GLN A 94 2.29 -10.85 -17.98
N GLN A 95 1.07 -10.56 -17.48
CA GLN A 95 -0.20 -11.02 -18.06
C GLN A 95 -1.05 -9.86 -18.62
N SER A 96 -0.48 -8.67 -18.72
CA SER A 96 -1.16 -7.48 -19.24
C SER A 96 -0.81 -7.24 -20.71
N PRO A 97 -1.68 -6.54 -21.46
CA PRO A 97 -1.31 -5.97 -22.76
C PRO A 97 -0.01 -5.15 -22.67
N ILE A 98 0.81 -5.22 -23.72
CA ILE A 98 2.09 -4.49 -23.76
C ILE A 98 1.92 -2.97 -23.61
N GLN A 99 0.77 -2.44 -24.01
CA GLN A 99 0.42 -1.03 -23.87
C GLN A 99 0.32 -0.60 -22.40
N ASP A 100 -0.15 -1.48 -21.51
CA ASP A 100 -0.25 -1.17 -20.08
C ASP A 100 1.12 -1.13 -19.43
N LEU A 101 2.04 -2.04 -19.82
CA LEU A 101 3.44 -1.98 -19.40
C LEU A 101 4.10 -0.68 -19.89
N ALA A 102 3.90 -0.31 -21.16
CA ALA A 102 4.44 0.92 -21.72
C ALA A 102 3.89 2.17 -21.03
N LEU A 103 2.60 2.16 -20.66
CA LEU A 103 2.02 3.23 -19.87
C LEU A 103 2.62 3.27 -18.46
N ALA A 104 2.75 2.13 -17.80
CA ALA A 104 3.30 2.03 -16.46
C ALA A 104 4.73 2.60 -16.37
N THR A 105 5.61 2.27 -17.32
CA THR A 105 6.99 2.79 -17.32
C THR A 105 7.07 4.31 -17.46
N THR A 106 6.00 4.97 -17.92
CA THR A 106 5.93 6.45 -18.00
C THR A 106 5.28 7.10 -16.78
N LEU A 107 4.55 6.33 -15.97
CA LEU A 107 3.73 6.85 -14.86
C LEU A 107 4.20 6.43 -13.48
N VAL A 108 4.95 5.33 -13.34
CA VAL A 108 5.49 4.91 -12.05
C VAL A 108 6.41 5.98 -11.48
N ARG A 109 6.29 6.21 -10.17
CA ARG A 109 7.04 7.22 -9.44
C ARG A 109 7.69 6.60 -8.23
N GLU A 110 8.73 7.26 -7.76
CA GLU A 110 9.31 7.00 -6.45
C GLU A 110 8.26 7.14 -5.36
N ILE A 111 8.26 6.19 -4.43
CA ILE A 111 7.47 6.22 -3.21
C ILE A 111 8.39 6.34 -2.01
N PHE A 112 7.94 7.04 -0.97
CA PHE A 112 8.63 7.01 0.31
C PHE A 112 8.55 5.61 0.91
N PHE A 113 9.70 5.08 1.26
CA PHE A 113 9.78 3.81 1.95
C PHE A 113 9.78 4.10 3.45
N TYR A 114 8.62 3.96 4.08
CA TYR A 114 8.43 4.24 5.50
C TYR A 114 9.25 3.29 6.37
N SER A 115 9.69 3.76 7.53
CA SER A 115 10.31 2.89 8.50
C SER A 115 9.28 1.91 9.08
N VAL A 116 9.74 0.74 9.50
CA VAL A 116 8.88 -0.27 10.16
C VAL A 116 8.23 0.30 11.41
N GLU A 117 8.95 1.17 12.14
CA GLU A 117 8.46 1.85 13.32
C GLU A 117 7.32 2.82 12.98
N ASP A 118 7.48 3.65 11.95
CA ASP A 118 6.42 4.57 11.50
C ASP A 118 5.16 3.80 11.11
N VAL A 119 5.30 2.70 10.36
CA VAL A 119 4.15 1.86 9.98
C VAL A 119 3.46 1.26 11.20
N SER A 120 4.24 0.78 12.18
CA SER A 120 3.70 0.20 13.42
C SER A 120 2.96 1.23 14.28
N ASN A 121 3.47 2.46 14.33
CA ASN A 121 2.89 3.54 15.14
C ASN A 121 1.65 4.14 14.47
N GLU A 122 1.66 4.27 13.14
CA GLU A 122 0.56 4.87 12.40
C GLU A 122 -0.60 3.91 12.17
N ILE A 123 -0.36 2.61 11.94
CA ILE A 123 -1.42 1.66 11.54
C ILE A 123 -1.74 0.71 12.69
N ILE A 124 -2.46 1.25 13.68
CA ILE A 124 -3.01 0.50 14.81
C ILE A 124 -4.50 0.24 14.55
N LEU A 125 -4.90 -1.03 14.50
CA LEU A 125 -6.23 -1.46 14.06
C LEU A 125 -6.99 -2.14 15.19
N SER A 126 -8.24 -1.71 15.40
CA SER A 126 -9.08 -2.24 16.46
C SER A 126 -10.19 -3.15 15.92
N ARG A 127 -10.55 -4.18 16.70
CA ARG A 127 -11.69 -5.05 16.35
C ARG A 127 -13.01 -4.28 16.28
N LYS A 128 -13.16 -3.21 17.07
CA LYS A 128 -14.39 -2.40 17.16
C LYS A 128 -14.60 -1.51 15.93
N ARG A 129 -13.52 -1.04 15.30
CA ARG A 129 -13.58 -0.07 14.20
C ARG A 129 -13.18 -0.73 12.89
N TYR A 130 -11.90 -1.00 12.67
CA TYR A 130 -11.46 -1.76 11.50
C TYR A 130 -12.25 -3.06 11.30
N GLY A 131 -12.44 -3.84 12.38
CA GLY A 131 -13.15 -5.13 12.33
C GLY A 131 -14.68 -5.05 12.18
N SER A 132 -15.29 -3.86 12.17
CA SER A 132 -16.75 -3.73 11.98
C SER A 132 -17.16 -3.68 10.51
N ILE A 133 -16.21 -3.40 9.62
CA ILE A 133 -16.41 -3.33 8.16
C ILE A 133 -16.22 -4.74 7.59
N ARG A 134 -17.09 -5.13 6.66
CA ARG A 134 -17.06 -6.42 5.96
C ARG A 134 -16.56 -6.30 4.54
#